data_AF-A0A8J6MKF6-F1
#
_entry.id   AF-A0A8J6MKF6-F1
#
_cell.length_a   1.000
_cell.length_b   1.000
_cell.length_c   1.000
_cell.angle_alpha   90.00
_cell.angle_beta   90.00
_cell.angle_gamma   90.00
#
_symmetry.space_group_name_H-M   'P 1'
#
loop_
_entity.id
_entity.type
_entity.pdbx_description
1 polymer ?
#
loop_
_entity_poly.entity_id
_entity_poly.type
_entity_poly.pdbx_seq_one_letter_code
_entity_poly.pdbx_strand_id
1 'polypeptide(L)'
;VRFGFCGAAPLSAPTWKDFEEVFGFPIYQGYGLTETTCWAVSIPITGPRNYETVGIPLDCASIKIDTSDIGQMETFLFGKSLTDEDGNALVAKGPVSGEVLIRGPIVSPGYYKNPKLNKETMTKDEYFKTGDLGFFDNEGFLHITGRLKEIIIKNGANVFSKDIDRVLIKHEAVRECKTIGVPDELVGERIYSICVLNEGHSDAELAIKMWLQSQLSQPMWPDVVIAMGYLPSGAAGKISTNILKKIVTGTLCEEIITSLNRVRYKRAQPSDPGGMSKLVQKALKTGTPLSFLAYWGCGTRDNFSEFDKQTLDRLKEYVDGAKRVPQVPSELTIIFTDTHARNNKIPVERMTSYFAGIRNYAEKLGMKTILLSEIWKEYGLTSETILNEVATDAFKEKWENDSLRQRLIDQAAKHAEDNQKPEDAAMRYYCTTAHEGVIVAKKYPHSIFTSYNHPDFDIVSPVLPKVYLSSYKDGTAVKPWFID
;
A
#
# COMPACT_ATOMS: atom_id res chain seq x y z
N VAL A 1 -31.36 -20.79 7.34
CA VAL A 1 -30.01 -21.36 7.54
C VAL A 1 -30.00 -22.10 8.87
N ARG A 2 -29.44 -23.31 8.97
CA ARG A 2 -29.43 -24.08 10.24
C ARG A 2 -28.29 -23.64 11.16
N PHE A 3 -27.11 -23.41 10.59
CA PHE A 3 -25.94 -22.85 11.26
C PHE A 3 -24.95 -22.33 10.21
N GLY A 4 -24.00 -21.49 10.62
CA GLY A 4 -22.84 -21.07 9.85
C GLY A 4 -21.52 -21.59 10.44
N PHE A 5 -20.44 -21.52 9.66
CA PHE A 5 -19.08 -21.82 10.11
C PHE A 5 -18.16 -20.61 9.89
N CYS A 6 -17.27 -20.34 10.85
CA CYS A 6 -16.27 -19.28 10.77
C CYS A 6 -14.86 -19.84 11.03
N GLY A 7 -13.87 -19.43 10.26
CA GLY A 7 -12.49 -19.89 10.42
C GLY A 7 -11.50 -19.00 9.67
N ALA A 8 -10.25 -19.45 9.58
CA ALA A 8 -9.11 -18.77 8.93
C ALA A 8 -8.61 -17.48 9.61
N ALA A 9 -9.47 -16.73 10.31
CA ALA A 9 -9.11 -15.56 11.09
C ALA A 9 -9.82 -15.55 12.45
N PRO A 10 -9.29 -14.83 13.46
CA PRO A 10 -9.97 -14.67 14.74
C PRO A 10 -11.34 -13.99 14.53
N LEU A 11 -12.39 -14.61 15.07
CA LEU A 11 -13.71 -13.99 15.21
C LEU A 11 -13.77 -13.30 16.57
N SER A 12 -14.11 -12.01 16.59
CA SER A 12 -14.21 -11.26 17.85
C SER A 12 -15.50 -11.61 18.59
N ALA A 13 -15.46 -11.65 19.92
CA ALA A 13 -16.64 -11.93 20.73
C ALA A 13 -17.81 -10.95 20.46
N PRO A 14 -17.59 -9.63 20.31
CA PRO A 14 -18.64 -8.71 19.89
C PRO A 14 -19.24 -9.07 18.52
N THR A 15 -18.40 -9.22 17.48
CA THR A 15 -18.86 -9.55 16.13
C THR A 15 -19.66 -10.85 16.08
N TRP A 16 -19.24 -11.86 16.86
CA TRP A 16 -19.96 -13.12 16.94
C TRP A 16 -21.35 -12.93 17.55
N LYS A 17 -21.44 -12.26 18.71
CA LYS A 17 -22.73 -11.98 19.37
C LYS A 17 -23.65 -11.19 18.45
N ASP A 18 -23.16 -10.10 17.88
CA ASP A 18 -23.93 -9.24 16.97
C ASP A 18 -24.45 -10.04 15.76
N PHE A 19 -23.63 -10.94 15.19
CA PHE A 19 -24.05 -11.78 14.07
C PHE A 19 -25.20 -12.72 14.44
N GLU A 20 -25.09 -13.43 15.57
CA GLU A 20 -26.14 -14.36 16.01
C GLU A 20 -27.44 -13.61 16.34
N GLU A 21 -27.35 -12.43 16.94
CA GLU A 21 -28.49 -11.56 17.23
C GLU A 21 -29.18 -11.03 15.96
N VAL A 22 -28.41 -10.55 14.99
CA VAL A 22 -28.94 -9.95 13.74
C VAL A 22 -29.54 -11.02 12.82
N PHE A 23 -28.88 -12.16 12.66
CA PHE A 23 -29.29 -13.17 11.68
C PHE A 23 -30.14 -14.31 12.26
N GLY A 24 -30.20 -14.45 13.58
CA GLY A 24 -31.06 -15.42 14.26
C GLY A 24 -30.68 -16.89 14.05
N PHE A 25 -29.44 -17.18 13.65
CA PHE A 25 -28.91 -18.56 13.57
C PHE A 25 -27.48 -18.65 14.12
N PRO A 26 -27.10 -19.81 14.69
CA PRO A 26 -25.79 -19.97 15.32
C PRO A 26 -24.65 -20.02 14.32
N ILE A 27 -23.49 -19.51 14.72
CA ILE A 27 -22.23 -19.70 14.00
C ILE A 27 -21.24 -20.49 14.86
N TYR A 28 -20.48 -21.39 14.23
CA TYR A 28 -19.47 -22.21 14.90
C TYR A 28 -18.10 -21.83 14.38
N GLN A 29 -17.22 -21.39 15.27
CA GLN A 29 -15.82 -21.15 14.92
C GLN A 29 -14.96 -22.37 15.21
N GLY A 30 -13.91 -22.53 14.42
CA GLY A 30 -12.86 -23.49 14.69
C GLY A 30 -11.47 -22.96 14.34
N TYR A 31 -10.48 -23.55 15.00
CA TYR A 31 -9.07 -23.23 14.86
C TYR A 31 -8.33 -24.38 14.17
N GLY A 32 -7.54 -24.02 13.16
CA GLY A 32 -6.75 -24.95 12.37
C GLY A 32 -5.83 -24.21 11.41
N LEU A 33 -4.85 -24.93 10.88
CA LEU A 33 -3.86 -24.44 9.92
C LEU A 33 -3.90 -25.29 8.65
N THR A 34 -3.26 -24.80 7.59
CA THR A 34 -3.01 -25.59 6.37
C THR A 34 -2.28 -26.89 6.72
N GLU A 35 -1.30 -26.80 7.61
CA GLU A 35 -0.51 -27.93 8.09
C GLU A 35 -1.29 -28.93 8.94
N THR A 36 -2.49 -28.56 9.43
CA THR A 36 -3.39 -29.45 10.17
C THR A 36 -4.63 -29.83 9.36
N THR A 37 -4.58 -29.68 8.04
CA THR A 37 -5.66 -29.97 7.07
C THR A 37 -6.89 -29.06 7.20
N CYS A 38 -7.47 -28.97 8.39
CA CYS A 38 -8.62 -28.15 8.74
C CYS A 38 -8.58 -27.86 10.25
N TRP A 39 -9.75 -27.74 10.90
CA TRP A 39 -9.88 -27.51 12.33
C TRP A 39 -9.33 -28.67 13.15
N ALA A 40 -8.46 -28.34 14.10
CA ALA A 40 -8.05 -29.21 15.19
C ALA A 40 -8.90 -28.96 16.45
N VAL A 41 -9.52 -27.78 16.53
CA VAL A 41 -10.32 -27.31 17.67
C VAL A 41 -11.58 -26.65 17.14
N SER A 42 -12.72 -26.89 17.79
CA SER A 42 -13.98 -26.25 17.42
C SER A 42 -14.83 -25.98 18.65
N ILE A 43 -15.67 -24.96 18.56
CA ILE A 43 -16.74 -24.73 19.53
C ILE A 43 -17.67 -25.95 19.54
N PRO A 44 -18.01 -26.51 20.71
CA PRO A 44 -18.97 -27.59 20.84
C PRO A 44 -20.32 -27.23 20.20
N ILE A 45 -20.93 -28.19 19.50
CA ILE A 45 -22.28 -28.02 18.92
C ILE A 45 -23.33 -27.85 20.03
N THR A 46 -23.12 -28.55 21.15
CA THR A 46 -23.95 -28.58 22.35
C THR A 46 -23.15 -28.12 23.55
N GLY A 47 -23.72 -27.25 24.39
CA GLY A 47 -23.08 -26.75 25.61
C GLY A 47 -23.03 -25.22 25.69
N PRO A 48 -22.37 -24.66 26.72
CA PRO A 48 -22.24 -23.22 26.90
C PRO A 48 -21.42 -22.59 25.76
N ARG A 49 -21.90 -21.45 25.25
CA ARG A 49 -21.21 -20.63 24.25
C ARG A 49 -20.16 -19.77 24.93
N ASN A 50 -18.88 -20.14 24.78
CA ASN A 50 -17.79 -19.26 25.16
C ASN A 50 -17.27 -18.48 23.95
N TYR A 51 -17.76 -17.25 23.80
CA TYR A 51 -17.47 -16.35 22.69
C TYR A 51 -16.01 -15.89 22.60
N GLU A 52 -15.21 -16.13 23.65
CA GLU A 52 -13.81 -15.70 23.72
C GLU A 52 -12.81 -16.81 23.33
N THR A 53 -13.30 -18.00 22.98
CA THR A 53 -12.50 -19.21 22.78
C THR A 53 -12.56 -19.73 21.35
N VAL A 54 -11.62 -20.59 20.98
CA VAL A 54 -11.71 -21.39 19.74
C VAL A 54 -12.35 -22.76 19.95
N GLY A 55 -12.74 -23.08 21.18
CA GLY A 55 -13.43 -24.31 21.53
C GLY A 55 -12.54 -25.37 22.16
N ILE A 56 -12.92 -26.63 21.96
CA ILE A 56 -12.23 -27.81 22.52
C ILE A 56 -11.60 -28.65 21.40
N PRO A 57 -10.54 -29.43 21.69
CA PRO A 57 -9.93 -30.31 20.71
C PRO A 57 -10.95 -31.28 20.09
N LEU A 58 -10.86 -31.48 18.77
CA LEU A 58 -11.61 -32.53 18.09
C LEU A 58 -11.01 -33.91 18.40
N ASP A 59 -11.82 -34.97 18.28
CA ASP A 59 -11.41 -36.36 18.55
C ASP A 59 -10.15 -36.80 17.76
N CYS A 60 -9.89 -36.18 16.62
CA CYS A 60 -8.75 -36.46 15.76
C CYS A 60 -7.49 -35.63 16.09
N ALA A 61 -7.49 -34.84 17.16
CA ALA A 61 -6.39 -33.97 17.54
C ALA A 61 -6.01 -34.12 19.03
N SER A 62 -4.71 -34.33 19.29
CA SER A 62 -4.10 -34.14 20.59
C SER A 62 -3.43 -32.77 20.63
N ILE A 63 -3.67 -31.98 21.67
CA ILE A 63 -3.10 -30.64 21.79
C ILE A 63 -2.18 -30.54 22.99
N LYS A 64 -1.05 -29.88 22.79
CA LYS A 64 -0.05 -29.59 23.81
C LYS A 64 0.18 -28.08 23.91
N ILE A 65 0.42 -27.57 25.12
CA ILE A 65 0.90 -26.20 25.34
C ILE A 65 2.36 -26.31 25.78
N ASP A 66 3.30 -25.84 24.97
CA ASP A 66 4.73 -25.78 25.28
C ASP A 66 5.12 -24.36 25.70
N THR A 67 5.64 -24.22 26.91
CA THR A 67 6.01 -22.91 27.46
C THR A 67 7.52 -22.62 27.31
N SER A 68 8.30 -23.55 26.74
CA SER A 68 9.76 -23.42 26.61
C SER A 68 10.17 -22.20 25.78
N ASP A 69 9.45 -21.94 24.69
CA ASP A 69 9.72 -20.81 23.79
C ASP A 69 9.35 -19.44 24.41
N ILE A 70 8.70 -19.41 25.58
CA ILE A 70 8.41 -18.19 26.34
C ILE A 70 9.13 -18.13 27.70
N GLY A 71 10.09 -19.02 27.94
CA GLY A 71 10.95 -19.01 29.13
C GLY A 71 10.41 -19.74 30.37
N GLN A 72 9.36 -20.54 30.24
CA GLN A 72 8.87 -21.44 31.30
C GLN A 72 9.11 -22.90 30.89
N MET A 73 9.34 -23.81 31.83
CA MET A 73 9.77 -25.20 31.53
C MET A 73 8.63 -26.22 31.61
N GLU A 74 7.38 -25.81 31.41
CA GLU A 74 6.22 -26.69 31.58
C GLU A 74 5.52 -27.01 30.26
N THR A 75 5.01 -28.23 30.15
CA THR A 75 4.29 -28.77 29.00
C THR A 75 2.98 -29.36 29.49
N PHE A 76 1.85 -28.97 28.89
CA PHE A 76 0.52 -29.47 29.26
C PHE A 76 -0.16 -30.17 28.08
N LEU A 77 -0.90 -31.26 28.32
CA LEU A 77 -1.57 -32.08 27.30
C LEU A 77 -3.10 -32.05 27.48
N PHE A 78 -3.88 -31.92 26.40
CA PHE A 78 -5.35 -31.95 26.40
C PHE A 78 -5.94 -32.74 25.20
N GLY A 79 -6.95 -33.59 25.44
CA GLY A 79 -7.58 -34.49 24.46
C GLY A 79 -8.39 -35.65 25.08
N LYS A 80 -9.23 -36.35 24.29
CA LYS A 80 -10.30 -37.30 24.73
C LYS A 80 -9.83 -38.59 25.42
N SER A 81 -8.54 -38.76 25.65
CA SER A 81 -7.99 -39.87 26.43
C SER A 81 -6.66 -39.45 27.03
N LEU A 82 -6.71 -38.62 28.08
CA LEU A 82 -5.54 -38.23 28.85
C LEU A 82 -5.80 -38.48 30.32
N THR A 83 -5.90 -39.77 30.62
CA THR A 83 -5.51 -40.25 31.92
C THR A 83 -3.98 -40.35 31.97
N ASP A 84 -3.35 -40.07 33.11
CA ASP A 84 -1.98 -40.53 33.35
C ASP A 84 -1.91 -42.07 33.28
N GLU A 85 -0.72 -42.64 33.50
CA GLU A 85 -0.52 -44.10 33.56
C GLU A 85 -1.41 -44.78 34.63
N ASP A 86 -1.94 -43.99 35.58
CA ASP A 86 -2.78 -44.42 36.70
C ASP A 86 -4.29 -44.19 36.50
N GLY A 87 -4.73 -43.65 35.35
CA GLY A 87 -6.16 -43.42 35.09
C GLY A 87 -6.69 -42.03 35.49
N ASN A 88 -5.84 -41.08 35.91
CA ASN A 88 -6.26 -39.75 36.38
C ASN A 88 -6.24 -38.71 35.26
N ALA A 89 -7.33 -37.95 35.13
CA ALA A 89 -7.41 -36.85 34.17
C ALA A 89 -6.28 -35.83 34.38
N LEU A 90 -5.48 -35.58 33.34
CA LEU A 90 -4.48 -34.52 33.30
C LEU A 90 -5.19 -33.15 33.21
N VAL A 91 -5.75 -32.67 34.31
CA VAL A 91 -6.37 -31.35 34.41
C VAL A 91 -5.33 -30.33 34.88
N ALA A 92 -5.15 -29.23 34.15
CA ALA A 92 -4.13 -28.22 34.43
C ALA A 92 -4.32 -27.52 35.79
N LYS A 93 -3.19 -27.15 36.42
CA LYS A 93 -3.13 -26.16 37.50
C LYS A 93 -3.08 -24.75 36.89
N GLY A 94 -4.25 -24.23 36.50
CA GLY A 94 -4.43 -22.85 36.04
C GLY A 94 -3.99 -22.57 34.59
N PRO A 95 -4.44 -21.43 34.01
CA PRO A 95 -4.17 -21.09 32.61
C PRO A 95 -2.73 -20.59 32.44
N VAL A 96 -1.87 -21.43 31.86
CA VAL A 96 -0.51 -21.07 31.45
C VAL A 96 -0.47 -20.93 29.92
N SER A 97 -0.09 -19.75 29.43
CA SER A 97 0.07 -19.51 27.99
C SER A 97 1.37 -20.12 27.48
N GLY A 98 1.36 -20.70 26.28
CA GLY A 98 2.55 -21.24 25.59
C GLY A 98 2.27 -21.47 24.10
N GLU A 99 3.23 -22.01 23.36
CA GLU A 99 3.03 -22.45 21.99
C GLU A 99 2.05 -23.62 21.96
N VAL A 100 1.03 -23.52 21.11
CA VAL A 100 0.08 -24.61 20.84
C VAL A 100 0.78 -25.60 19.89
N LEU A 101 0.78 -26.88 20.24
CA LEU A 101 1.24 -27.94 19.36
C LEU A 101 0.13 -28.94 19.12
N ILE A 102 0.10 -29.49 17.91
CA ILE A 102 -0.98 -30.38 17.46
C ILE A 102 -0.37 -31.68 16.95
N ARG A 103 -0.94 -32.80 17.39
CA ARG A 103 -0.65 -34.13 16.86
C ARG A 103 -1.93 -34.84 16.47
N GLY A 104 -1.90 -35.60 15.39
CA GLY A 104 -3.02 -36.43 14.95
C GLY A 104 -2.96 -36.72 13.45
N PRO A 105 -3.88 -37.55 12.94
CA PRO A 105 -3.96 -37.88 11.51
C PRO A 105 -4.26 -36.67 10.61
N ILE A 106 -4.61 -35.53 11.20
CA ILE A 106 -4.86 -34.27 10.50
C ILE A 106 -3.57 -33.51 10.15
N VAL A 107 -2.43 -33.85 10.76
CA VAL A 107 -1.16 -33.16 10.56
C VAL A 107 -0.52 -33.59 9.24
N SER A 108 -0.09 -32.61 8.45
CA SER A 108 0.60 -32.80 7.17
C SER A 108 1.89 -33.62 7.34
N PRO A 109 2.29 -34.43 6.34
CA PRO A 109 3.58 -35.13 6.34
C PRO A 109 4.79 -34.19 6.28
N GLY A 110 4.58 -32.89 6.05
CA GLY A 110 5.60 -31.86 6.10
C GLY A 110 5.60 -30.94 4.88
N TYR A 111 6.54 -30.00 4.87
CA TYR A 111 6.81 -29.07 3.79
C TYR A 111 7.59 -29.73 2.66
N TYR A 112 7.11 -29.52 1.43
CA TYR A 112 7.72 -30.06 0.21
C TYR A 112 9.16 -29.56 0.02
N LYS A 113 10.11 -30.50 -0.13
CA LYS A 113 11.55 -30.24 -0.35
C LYS A 113 12.20 -29.32 0.70
N ASN A 114 11.68 -29.27 1.92
CA ASN A 114 12.25 -28.46 3.00
C ASN A 114 12.54 -29.28 4.28
N PRO A 115 13.56 -30.15 4.25
CA PRO A 115 13.88 -31.04 5.39
C PRO A 115 14.29 -30.27 6.65
N LYS A 116 14.88 -29.08 6.49
CA LYS A 116 15.24 -28.21 7.63
C LYS A 116 13.99 -27.75 8.36
N LEU A 117 13.03 -27.18 7.65
CA LEU A 117 11.79 -26.70 8.27
C LEU A 117 10.98 -27.86 8.86
N ASN A 118 10.91 -29.01 8.19
CA ASN A 118 10.23 -30.20 8.71
C ASN A 118 10.79 -30.66 10.06
N LYS A 119 12.12 -30.59 10.23
CA LYS A 119 12.79 -30.92 11.48
C LYS A 119 12.58 -29.86 12.56
N GLU A 120 12.47 -28.59 12.17
CA GLU A 120 12.25 -27.46 13.10
C GLU A 120 10.81 -27.39 13.60
N THR A 121 9.83 -27.76 12.77
CA THR A 121 8.40 -27.65 13.11
C THR A 121 7.79 -28.92 13.70
N MET A 122 8.55 -30.01 13.80
CA MET A 122 8.09 -31.26 14.38
C MET A 122 8.92 -31.60 15.61
N THR A 123 8.26 -31.84 16.74
CA THR A 123 8.93 -32.29 17.95
C THR A 123 9.29 -33.78 17.88
N LYS A 124 10.13 -34.25 18.82
CA LYS A 124 10.51 -35.67 18.89
C LYS A 124 9.33 -36.61 19.17
N ASP A 125 8.30 -36.11 19.83
CA ASP A 125 7.04 -36.80 20.17
C ASP A 125 5.92 -36.61 19.12
N GLU A 126 6.31 -36.20 17.90
CA GLU A 126 5.44 -36.03 16.72
C GLU A 126 4.34 -34.97 16.88
N TYR A 127 4.60 -33.94 17.67
CA TYR A 127 3.76 -32.75 17.71
C TYR A 127 4.25 -31.69 16.72
N PHE A 128 3.31 -31.17 15.93
CA PHE A 128 3.55 -30.04 15.05
C PHE A 128 3.49 -28.73 15.83
N LYS A 129 4.58 -27.96 15.78
CA LYS A 129 4.69 -26.61 16.33
C LYS A 129 3.89 -25.62 15.48
N THR A 130 2.78 -25.11 16.01
CA THR A 130 1.89 -24.22 15.24
C THR A 130 2.44 -22.80 15.08
N GLY A 131 3.34 -22.37 15.96
CA GLY A 131 3.75 -20.98 16.11
C GLY A 131 2.65 -20.06 16.64
N ASP A 132 1.50 -20.59 17.04
CA ASP A 132 0.41 -19.86 17.70
C ASP A 132 0.52 -20.03 19.21
N LEU A 133 0.21 -18.96 19.95
CA LEU A 133 0.25 -18.96 21.40
C LEU A 133 -1.18 -19.10 21.95
N GLY A 134 -1.31 -19.85 23.03
CA GLY A 134 -2.59 -20.03 23.70
C GLY A 134 -2.48 -20.72 25.04
N PHE A 135 -3.61 -20.83 25.72
CA PHE A 135 -3.76 -21.55 26.98
C PHE A 135 -5.11 -22.26 27.01
N PHE A 136 -5.23 -23.29 27.86
CA PHE A 136 -6.51 -23.87 28.23
C PHE A 136 -7.04 -23.21 29.51
N ASP A 137 -8.31 -22.85 29.53
CA ASP A 137 -8.96 -22.47 30.77
C ASP A 137 -9.34 -23.70 31.62
N ASN A 138 -9.87 -23.45 32.82
CA ASN A 138 -10.26 -24.50 33.76
C ASN A 138 -11.43 -25.36 33.24
N GLU A 139 -12.13 -24.92 32.20
CA GLU A 139 -13.24 -25.63 31.55
C GLU A 139 -12.76 -26.44 30.33
N GLY A 140 -11.47 -26.38 30.00
CA GLY A 140 -10.87 -27.11 28.88
C GLY A 140 -11.05 -26.43 27.52
N PHE A 141 -11.46 -25.17 27.47
CA PHE A 141 -11.48 -24.41 26.23
C PHE A 141 -10.12 -23.83 25.90
N LEU A 142 -9.71 -23.94 24.63
CA LEU A 142 -8.50 -23.33 24.13
C LEU A 142 -8.75 -21.85 23.80
N HIS A 143 -7.88 -21.00 24.33
CA HIS A 143 -7.80 -19.57 24.03
C HIS A 143 -6.54 -19.29 23.22
N ILE A 144 -6.68 -18.68 22.03
CA ILE A 144 -5.53 -18.25 21.22
C ILE A 144 -5.17 -16.81 21.56
N THR A 145 -3.98 -16.59 22.11
CA THR A 145 -3.48 -15.30 22.60
C THR A 145 -2.58 -14.58 21.60
N GLY A 146 -2.01 -15.26 20.60
CA GLY A 146 -1.18 -14.58 19.59
C GLY A 146 -0.41 -15.53 18.70
N ARG A 147 0.67 -15.03 18.10
CA ARG A 147 1.67 -15.85 17.40
C ARG A 147 3.04 -15.60 18.00
N LEU A 148 3.87 -16.64 18.08
CA LEU A 148 5.25 -16.54 18.57
C LEU A 148 6.05 -15.49 17.77
N LYS A 149 5.85 -15.44 16.45
CA LYS A 149 6.48 -14.45 15.55
C LYS A 149 5.92 -13.02 15.67
N GLU A 150 4.83 -12.83 16.42
CA GLU A 150 4.19 -11.53 16.66
C GLU A 150 4.40 -11.02 18.11
N ILE A 151 5.14 -11.77 18.94
CA ILE A 151 5.67 -11.25 20.21
C ILE A 151 6.66 -10.14 19.87
N ILE A 152 6.49 -9.00 20.55
CA ILE A 152 7.41 -7.87 20.47
C ILE A 152 8.39 -8.00 21.64
N ILE A 153 9.69 -8.01 21.37
CA ILE A 153 10.71 -8.07 22.41
C ILE A 153 11.28 -6.67 22.62
N LYS A 154 10.81 -5.99 23.67
CA LYS A 154 11.22 -4.62 24.00
C LYS A 154 11.93 -4.60 25.35
N ASN A 155 13.17 -4.12 25.39
CA ASN A 155 14.02 -4.11 26.60
C ASN A 155 14.10 -5.48 27.30
N GLY A 156 14.11 -6.57 26.52
CA GLY A 156 14.12 -7.95 27.04
C GLY A 156 12.78 -8.45 27.61
N ALA A 157 11.72 -7.65 27.58
CA ALA A 157 10.38 -8.07 27.97
C ALA A 157 9.56 -8.51 26.75
N ASN A 158 8.82 -9.60 26.92
CA ASN A 158 7.87 -10.10 25.93
C ASN A 158 6.56 -9.29 26.01
N VAL A 159 6.20 -8.64 24.92
CA VAL A 159 4.96 -7.86 24.77
C VAL A 159 4.09 -8.51 23.70
N PHE A 160 2.87 -8.89 24.09
CA PHE A 160 1.90 -9.49 23.19
C PHE A 160 1.13 -8.40 22.44
N SER A 161 1.42 -8.22 21.15
CA SER A 161 0.77 -7.23 20.29
C SER A 161 -0.77 -7.31 20.32
N LYS A 162 -1.33 -8.52 20.45
CA LYS A 162 -2.78 -8.74 20.53
C LYS A 162 -3.43 -8.13 21.78
N ASP A 163 -2.72 -8.05 22.90
CA ASP A 163 -3.27 -7.44 24.12
C ASP A 163 -3.40 -5.93 23.98
N ILE A 164 -2.45 -5.31 23.27
CA ILE A 164 -2.54 -3.90 22.89
C ILE A 164 -3.70 -3.70 21.90
N ASP A 165 -3.82 -4.55 20.87
CA ASP A 165 -4.91 -4.49 19.89
C ASP A 165 -6.30 -4.60 20.54
N ARG A 166 -6.46 -5.52 21.51
CA ARG A 166 -7.70 -5.74 22.27
C ARG A 166 -8.14 -4.51 23.06
N VAL A 167 -7.20 -3.72 23.57
CA VAL A 167 -7.51 -2.47 24.26
C VAL A 167 -7.78 -1.39 23.22
N LEU A 168 -6.91 -1.24 22.23
CA LEU A 168 -6.96 -0.21 21.21
C LEU A 168 -8.29 -0.19 20.43
N ILE A 169 -8.83 -1.36 20.08
CA ILE A 169 -10.11 -1.46 19.35
C ILE A 169 -11.33 -0.97 20.14
N LYS A 170 -11.20 -0.74 21.46
CA LYS A 170 -12.28 -0.20 22.30
C LYS A 170 -12.32 1.33 22.31
N HIS A 171 -11.33 2.00 21.73
CA HIS A 171 -11.30 3.46 21.65
C HIS A 171 -12.27 3.95 20.56
N GLU A 172 -13.09 4.96 20.86
CA GLU A 172 -14.15 5.46 19.96
C GLU A 172 -13.64 5.88 18.56
N ALA A 173 -12.45 6.48 18.51
CA ALA A 173 -11.81 6.90 17.27
C ALA A 173 -11.31 5.75 16.38
N VAL A 174 -11.17 4.52 16.91
CA VAL A 174 -10.50 3.42 16.20
C VAL A 174 -11.53 2.50 15.55
N ARG A 175 -11.42 2.35 14.22
CA ARG A 175 -12.22 1.40 13.43
C ARG A 175 -11.56 0.03 13.34
N GLU A 176 -10.28 0.03 13.02
CA GLU A 176 -9.44 -1.16 12.89
C GLU A 176 -8.05 -0.85 13.42
N CYS A 177 -7.35 -1.84 13.96
CA CYS A 177 -5.99 -1.64 14.43
C CYS A 177 -5.11 -2.88 14.28
N LYS A 178 -3.81 -2.64 14.21
CA LYS A 178 -2.79 -3.70 14.35
C LYS A 178 -1.52 -3.14 14.98
N THR A 179 -1.04 -3.82 16.01
CA THR A 179 0.21 -3.51 16.69
C THR A 179 1.32 -4.43 16.20
N ILE A 180 2.49 -3.86 15.96
CA ILE A 180 3.68 -4.56 15.45
C ILE A 180 4.94 -4.12 16.19
N GLY A 181 5.91 -5.03 16.28
CA GLY A 181 7.28 -4.71 16.68
C GLY A 181 8.08 -4.23 15.49
N VAL A 182 8.78 -3.11 15.62
CA VAL A 182 9.70 -2.59 14.60
C VAL A 182 11.10 -2.64 15.18
N PRO A 183 12.09 -3.26 14.50
CA PRO A 183 13.46 -3.34 14.99
C PRO A 183 14.02 -1.97 15.38
N ASP A 184 14.71 -1.92 16.52
CA ASP A 184 15.37 -0.72 17.05
C ASP A 184 16.67 -1.12 17.76
N GLU A 185 17.75 -0.39 17.50
CA GLU A 185 19.09 -0.72 17.99
C GLU A 185 19.23 -0.60 19.52
N LEU A 186 18.39 0.21 20.17
CA LEU A 186 18.49 0.50 21.61
C LEU A 186 17.62 -0.42 22.45
N VAL A 187 16.38 -0.66 21.99
CA VAL A 187 15.36 -1.37 22.78
C VAL A 187 15.02 -2.76 22.22
N GLY A 188 15.68 -3.20 21.16
CA GLY A 188 15.38 -4.43 20.43
C GLY A 188 14.26 -4.21 19.43
N GLU A 189 13.04 -3.97 19.94
CA GLU A 189 11.89 -3.57 19.12
C GLU A 189 11.10 -2.43 19.75
N ARG A 190 10.70 -1.47 18.94
CA ARG A 190 9.68 -0.47 19.29
C ARG A 190 8.28 -0.98 18.97
N ILE A 191 7.33 -0.59 19.81
CA ILE A 191 5.91 -0.92 19.65
C ILE A 191 5.27 0.17 18.78
N TYR A 192 4.79 -0.24 17.60
CA TYR A 192 4.03 0.61 16.68
C TYR A 192 2.59 0.12 16.66
N SER A 193 1.64 1.01 16.99
CA SER A 193 0.20 0.74 16.87
C SER A 193 -0.37 1.50 15.67
N ILE A 194 -0.77 0.76 14.64
CA ILE A 194 -1.35 1.32 13.42
C ILE A 194 -2.87 1.25 13.54
N CYS A 195 -3.53 2.39 13.31
CA CYS A 195 -4.98 2.53 13.44
C CYS A 195 -5.58 3.00 12.11
N VAL A 196 -6.74 2.46 11.76
CA VAL A 196 -7.66 3.11 10.82
C VAL A 196 -8.73 3.78 11.65
N LEU A 197 -8.94 5.07 11.41
CA LEU A 197 -9.79 5.89 12.26
C LEU A 197 -11.22 5.96 11.71
N ASN A 198 -12.18 6.14 12.62
CA ASN A 198 -13.55 6.47 12.27
C ASN A 198 -13.63 7.88 11.67
N GLU A 199 -14.67 8.15 10.88
CA GLU A 199 -14.90 9.48 10.30
C GLU A 199 -15.00 10.54 11.41
N GLY A 200 -14.42 11.72 11.17
CA GLY A 200 -14.38 12.82 12.13
C GLY A 200 -13.23 12.77 13.16
N HIS A 201 -12.39 11.73 13.15
CA HIS A 201 -11.28 11.57 14.10
C HIS A 201 -9.87 11.66 13.47
N SER A 202 -9.66 12.45 12.42
CA SER A 202 -8.43 12.45 11.62
C SER A 202 -7.12 12.72 12.37
N ASP A 203 -7.16 13.38 13.54
CA ASP A 203 -5.98 13.83 14.29
C ASP A 203 -5.90 13.20 15.70
N ALA A 204 -6.43 11.99 15.85
CA ALA A 204 -6.58 11.34 17.16
C ALA A 204 -5.33 10.59 17.68
N GLU A 205 -4.21 10.52 16.95
CA GLU A 205 -3.10 9.61 17.34
C GLU A 205 -2.50 9.93 18.72
N LEU A 206 -2.34 11.21 19.05
CA LEU A 206 -1.83 11.62 20.37
C LEU A 206 -2.82 11.27 21.49
N ALA A 207 -4.12 11.53 21.26
CA ALA A 207 -5.18 11.20 22.21
C ALA A 207 -5.26 9.68 22.45
N ILE A 208 -5.21 8.88 21.38
CA ILE A 208 -5.18 7.41 21.43
C ILE A 208 -3.96 6.94 22.23
N LYS A 209 -2.77 7.50 21.97
CA LYS A 209 -1.55 7.14 22.71
C LYS A 209 -1.69 7.40 24.20
N MET A 210 -2.17 8.58 24.59
CA MET A 210 -2.38 8.94 26.00
C MET A 210 -3.44 8.05 26.66
N TRP A 211 -4.53 7.75 25.94
CA TRP A 211 -5.56 6.85 26.44
C TRP A 211 -5.00 5.45 26.68
N LEU A 212 -4.25 4.87 25.73
CA LEU A 212 -3.62 3.56 25.91
C LEU A 212 -2.70 3.51 27.13
N GLN A 213 -1.97 4.59 27.42
CA GLN A 213 -1.11 4.68 28.61
C GLN A 213 -1.89 4.62 29.93
N SER A 214 -3.16 5.04 29.93
CA SER A 214 -4.06 4.90 31.08
C SER A 214 -4.66 3.50 31.24
N GLN A 215 -4.65 2.69 30.17
CA GLN A 215 -5.27 1.36 30.13
C GLN A 215 -4.28 0.21 30.26
N LEU A 216 -3.02 0.43 29.86
CA LEU A 216 -1.98 -0.59 29.76
C LEU A 216 -0.84 -0.33 30.76
N SER A 217 -0.17 -1.40 31.17
CA SER A 217 1.08 -1.28 31.93
C SER A 217 2.20 -0.69 31.07
N GLN A 218 3.15 -0.01 31.72
CA GLN A 218 4.22 0.75 31.06
C GLN A 218 5.02 -0.04 29.98
N PRO A 219 5.36 -1.33 30.15
CA PRO A 219 6.07 -2.09 29.12
C PRO A 219 5.30 -2.22 27.80
N MET A 220 3.97 -2.15 27.84
CA MET A 220 3.09 -2.30 26.68
C MET A 220 2.76 -0.96 26.00
N TRP A 221 3.27 0.16 26.52
CA TRP A 221 2.99 1.47 25.93
C TRP A 221 3.55 1.57 24.51
N PRO A 222 2.73 1.95 23.53
CA PRO A 222 3.21 2.13 22.16
C PRO A 222 4.19 3.30 22.11
N ASP A 223 5.31 3.08 21.42
CA ASP A 223 6.27 4.14 21.13
C ASP A 223 5.69 5.11 20.09
N VAL A 224 4.99 4.55 19.10
CA VAL A 224 4.38 5.30 17.99
C VAL A 224 2.95 4.81 17.76
N VAL A 225 2.03 5.77 17.61
CA VAL A 225 0.68 5.54 17.09
C VAL A 225 0.60 6.21 15.72
N ILE A 226 0.11 5.50 14.70
CA ILE A 226 0.04 5.98 13.32
C ILE A 226 -1.37 5.78 12.78
N ALA A 227 -1.98 6.85 12.27
CA ALA A 227 -3.19 6.74 11.46
C ALA A 227 -2.84 6.31 10.01
N MET A 228 -3.57 5.33 9.49
CA MET A 228 -3.53 4.90 8.10
C MET A 228 -4.95 4.83 7.53
N GLY A 229 -5.08 4.95 6.21
CA GLY A 229 -6.39 4.84 5.53
C GLY A 229 -6.90 3.40 5.45
N TYR A 230 -6.01 2.42 5.60
CA TYR A 230 -6.35 1.00 5.54
C TYR A 230 -5.26 0.14 6.23
N LEU A 231 -5.59 -1.11 6.55
CA LEU A 231 -4.60 -2.13 6.94
C LEU A 231 -4.40 -3.11 5.77
N PRO A 232 -3.17 -3.28 5.27
CA PRO A 232 -2.91 -4.16 4.14
C PRO A 232 -3.14 -5.62 4.52
N SER A 233 -3.98 -6.32 3.75
CA SER A 233 -4.28 -7.74 3.94
C SER A 233 -3.73 -8.61 2.80
N GLY A 234 -3.47 -9.88 3.09
CA GLY A 234 -3.16 -10.92 2.11
C GLY A 234 -4.42 -11.49 1.45
N ALA A 235 -4.26 -12.41 0.49
CA ALA A 235 -5.38 -13.00 -0.26
C ALA A 235 -6.45 -13.69 0.60
N ALA A 236 -6.07 -14.20 1.79
CA ALA A 236 -6.98 -14.81 2.75
C ALA A 236 -7.65 -13.77 3.71
N GLY A 237 -7.52 -12.47 3.45
CA GLY A 237 -8.08 -11.40 4.30
C GLY A 237 -7.26 -11.07 5.55
N LYS A 238 -6.20 -11.83 5.85
CA LYS A 238 -5.34 -11.59 7.03
C LYS A 238 -4.43 -10.38 6.85
N ILE A 239 -4.39 -9.50 7.85
CA ILE A 239 -3.47 -8.34 7.88
C ILE A 239 -2.01 -8.81 7.78
N SER A 240 -1.26 -8.19 6.87
CA SER A 240 0.15 -8.48 6.64
C SER A 240 1.05 -7.57 7.49
N THR A 241 1.48 -8.08 8.64
CA THR A 241 2.39 -7.37 9.55
C THR A 241 3.75 -7.06 8.89
N ASN A 242 4.23 -7.93 8.00
CA ASN A 242 5.46 -7.69 7.24
C ASN A 242 5.34 -6.46 6.34
N ILE A 243 4.22 -6.31 5.63
CA ILE A 243 4.02 -5.15 4.76
C ILE A 243 3.82 -3.90 5.60
N LEU A 244 3.05 -3.96 6.70
CA LEU A 244 2.94 -2.86 7.65
C LEU A 244 4.32 -2.40 8.16
N LYS A 245 5.19 -3.33 8.58
CA LYS A 245 6.58 -3.01 8.98
C LYS A 245 7.29 -2.22 7.88
N LYS A 246 7.28 -2.72 6.64
CA LYS A 246 7.93 -2.03 5.51
C LYS A 246 7.32 -0.66 5.18
N ILE A 247 6.01 -0.47 5.39
CA ILE A 247 5.35 0.83 5.21
C ILE A 247 5.85 1.82 6.26
N VAL A 248 5.84 1.43 7.54
CA VAL A 248 6.17 2.36 8.64
C VAL A 248 7.68 2.65 8.72
N THR A 249 8.54 1.73 8.28
CA THR A 249 9.99 1.95 8.18
C THR A 249 10.41 2.70 6.92
N GLY A 250 9.50 2.89 5.95
CA GLY A 250 9.81 3.49 4.65
C GLY A 250 10.50 2.56 3.66
N THR A 251 10.86 1.33 4.05
CA THR A 251 11.50 0.35 3.17
C THR A 251 10.66 0.03 1.93
N LEU A 252 9.33 -0.01 2.07
CA LEU A 252 8.44 -0.22 0.92
C LEU A 252 8.47 0.96 -0.05
N CYS A 253 8.59 2.19 0.46
CA CYS A 253 8.75 3.38 -0.39
C CYS A 253 10.05 3.29 -1.21
N GLU A 254 11.15 2.87 -0.59
CA GLU A 254 12.44 2.66 -1.26
C GLU A 254 12.37 1.56 -2.32
N GLU A 255 11.71 0.43 -2.01
CA GLU A 255 11.48 -0.66 -2.96
C GLU A 255 10.68 -0.18 -4.19
N ILE A 256 9.62 0.61 -3.99
CA ILE A 256 8.81 1.19 -5.08
C ILE A 256 9.66 2.14 -5.91
N ILE A 257 10.39 3.08 -5.29
CA ILE A 257 11.24 4.03 -6.01
C ILE A 257 12.33 3.29 -6.80
N THR A 258 12.93 2.26 -6.21
CA THR A 258 13.93 1.42 -6.88
C THR A 258 13.32 0.66 -8.05
N SER A 259 12.08 0.19 -7.92
CA SER A 259 11.36 -0.52 -8.99
C SER A 259 11.14 0.33 -10.24
N LEU A 260 11.08 1.67 -10.08
CA LEU A 260 10.99 2.64 -11.17
C LEU A 260 12.35 2.91 -11.85
N ASN A 261 13.47 2.39 -11.31
CA ASN A 261 14.83 2.52 -11.82
C ASN A 261 15.36 1.19 -12.41
N ARG A 262 14.68 0.58 -13.39
CA ARG A 262 15.09 -0.72 -13.97
C ARG A 262 15.93 -0.59 -15.22
N VAL A 263 16.66 -1.65 -15.57
CA VAL A 263 17.44 -1.72 -16.82
C VAL A 263 16.56 -1.51 -18.07
N ARG A 264 15.26 -1.82 -18.04
CA ARG A 264 14.35 -1.60 -19.18
C ARG A 264 14.03 -0.13 -19.47
N TYR A 265 14.22 0.78 -18.49
CA TYR A 265 13.96 2.20 -18.62
C TYR A 265 14.80 2.98 -17.62
N LYS A 266 15.59 3.95 -18.09
CA LYS A 266 16.40 4.77 -17.19
C LYS A 266 15.55 5.92 -16.65
N ARG A 267 15.27 5.92 -15.34
CA ARG A 267 14.64 7.06 -14.68
C ARG A 267 15.65 8.21 -14.57
N ALA A 268 15.28 9.42 -14.95
CA ALA A 268 16.05 10.60 -14.57
C ALA A 268 15.99 10.81 -13.04
N GLN A 269 17.04 11.37 -12.44
CA GLN A 269 16.95 11.76 -11.04
C GLN A 269 15.84 12.80 -10.90
N PRO A 270 14.93 12.64 -9.93
CA PRO A 270 13.86 13.60 -9.73
C PRO A 270 14.49 14.90 -9.23
N SER A 271 13.92 16.03 -9.64
CA SER A 271 14.33 17.35 -9.16
C SER A 271 14.22 17.48 -7.64
N ASP A 272 13.30 16.73 -7.01
CA ASP A 272 13.14 16.62 -5.57
C ASP A 272 12.91 15.14 -5.15
N PRO A 273 14.00 14.40 -4.85
CA PRO A 273 13.92 13.03 -4.36
C PRO A 273 13.12 12.91 -3.05
N GLY A 274 13.21 13.90 -2.15
CA GLY A 274 12.51 13.89 -0.87
C GLY A 274 11.01 14.06 -1.04
N GLY A 275 10.57 14.96 -1.93
CA GLY A 275 9.18 15.14 -2.31
C GLY A 275 8.58 13.87 -2.92
N MET A 276 9.30 13.20 -3.81
CA MET A 276 8.85 11.93 -4.39
C MET A 276 8.65 10.84 -3.32
N SER A 277 9.60 10.69 -2.38
CA SER A 277 9.44 9.75 -1.26
C SER A 277 8.24 10.10 -0.37
N LYS A 278 8.01 11.38 -0.10
CA LYS A 278 6.83 11.84 0.65
C LYS A 278 5.52 11.49 -0.06
N LEU A 279 5.46 11.66 -1.38
CA LEU A 279 4.28 11.31 -2.18
C LEU A 279 3.99 9.81 -2.15
N VAL A 280 5.01 8.98 -2.38
CA VAL A 280 4.88 7.52 -2.34
C VAL A 280 4.50 7.05 -0.93
N GLN A 281 5.13 7.60 0.11
CA GLN A 281 4.82 7.28 1.49
C GLN A 281 3.40 7.69 1.89
N LYS A 282 2.91 8.84 1.39
CA LYS A 282 1.53 9.29 1.59
C LYS A 282 0.55 8.32 0.94
N ALA A 283 0.79 7.92 -0.32
CA ALA A 283 -0.03 6.95 -1.02
C ALA A 283 -0.08 5.60 -0.27
N LEU A 284 1.06 5.11 0.20
CA LEU A 284 1.16 3.89 1.01
C LEU A 284 0.37 3.96 2.33
N LYS A 285 0.44 5.09 3.04
CA LYS A 285 -0.27 5.25 4.33
C LYS A 285 -1.77 5.42 4.15
N THR A 286 -2.20 6.11 3.10
CA THR A 286 -3.62 6.44 2.87
C THR A 286 -4.35 5.40 2.03
N GLY A 287 -3.64 4.54 1.30
CA GLY A 287 -4.23 3.61 0.33
C GLY A 287 -4.71 4.27 -0.96
N THR A 288 -4.41 5.57 -1.15
CA THR A 288 -4.74 6.25 -2.40
C THR A 288 -3.81 5.79 -3.52
N PRO A 289 -4.29 5.72 -4.78
CA PRO A 289 -3.43 5.42 -5.90
C PRO A 289 -2.25 6.38 -6.02
N LEU A 290 -1.10 5.86 -6.43
CA LEU A 290 0.03 6.70 -6.85
C LEU A 290 -0.30 7.29 -8.23
N SER A 291 -0.54 8.60 -8.25
CA SER A 291 -0.92 9.31 -9.47
C SER A 291 0.29 9.73 -10.29
N PHE A 292 0.28 9.38 -11.57
CA PHE A 292 1.23 9.81 -12.58
C PHE A 292 0.55 10.72 -13.61
N LEU A 293 1.28 11.71 -14.12
CA LEU A 293 0.81 12.62 -15.17
C LEU A 293 1.78 12.61 -16.35
N ALA A 294 1.26 12.58 -17.57
CA ALA A 294 2.06 12.77 -18.77
C ALA A 294 1.45 13.85 -19.66
N TYR A 295 2.26 14.79 -20.15
CA TYR A 295 1.82 15.67 -21.24
C TYR A 295 1.92 14.92 -22.57
N TRP A 296 0.91 15.09 -23.43
CA TRP A 296 0.90 14.55 -24.78
C TRP A 296 0.56 15.64 -25.80
N GLY A 297 1.53 15.97 -26.65
CA GLY A 297 1.37 16.93 -27.73
C GLY A 297 1.18 16.25 -29.08
N CYS A 298 0.46 16.90 -29.99
CA CYS A 298 0.31 16.42 -31.37
C CYS A 298 1.59 16.68 -32.21
N GLY A 299 2.26 17.82 -32.01
CA GLY A 299 3.43 18.18 -32.82
C GLY A 299 3.04 18.28 -34.31
N THR A 300 3.89 17.80 -35.21
CA THR A 300 3.60 17.74 -36.66
C THR A 300 2.88 16.46 -37.09
N ARG A 301 2.42 15.64 -36.14
CA ARG A 301 1.80 14.34 -36.45
C ARG A 301 0.35 14.51 -36.88
N ASP A 302 0.01 13.87 -37.98
CA ASP A 302 -1.34 13.93 -38.55
C ASP A 302 -2.22 12.75 -38.13
N ASN A 303 -1.63 11.60 -37.80
CA ASN A 303 -2.35 10.35 -37.53
C ASN A 303 -1.77 9.58 -36.34
N PHE A 304 -2.64 8.85 -35.64
CA PHE A 304 -2.24 7.88 -34.63
C PHE A 304 -1.47 6.73 -35.28
N SER A 305 -0.31 6.40 -34.71
CA SER A 305 0.66 5.46 -35.29
C SER A 305 0.96 4.28 -34.36
N GLU A 306 1.69 3.29 -34.89
CA GLU A 306 2.17 2.17 -34.08
C GLU A 306 3.19 2.62 -33.01
N PHE A 307 3.96 3.68 -33.27
CA PHE A 307 4.87 4.27 -32.29
C PHE A 307 4.12 4.88 -31.10
N ASP A 308 2.95 5.49 -31.34
CA ASP A 308 2.11 6.01 -30.27
C ASP A 308 1.59 4.88 -29.37
N LYS A 309 1.14 3.76 -29.96
CA LYS A 309 0.74 2.56 -29.19
C LYS A 309 1.86 2.03 -28.32
N GLN A 310 3.04 1.82 -28.91
CA GLN A 310 4.20 1.31 -28.19
C GLN A 310 4.60 2.26 -27.05
N THR A 311 4.52 3.57 -27.27
CA THR A 311 4.80 4.57 -26.22
C THR A 311 3.80 4.47 -25.07
N LEU A 312 2.50 4.35 -25.37
CA LEU A 312 1.44 4.17 -24.36
C LEU A 312 1.61 2.85 -23.59
N ASP A 313 1.94 1.75 -24.28
CA ASP A 313 2.21 0.46 -23.63
C ASP A 313 3.42 0.54 -22.68
N ARG A 314 4.48 1.27 -23.05
CA ARG A 314 5.65 1.49 -22.19
C ARG A 314 5.34 2.36 -20.97
N LEU A 315 4.55 3.42 -21.14
CA LEU A 315 4.08 4.22 -20.02
C LEU A 315 3.22 3.38 -19.06
N LYS A 316 2.38 2.50 -19.60
CA LYS A 316 1.60 1.55 -18.79
C LYS A 316 2.50 0.57 -18.04
N GLU A 317 3.47 -0.05 -18.71
CA GLU A 317 4.44 -0.96 -18.09
C GLU A 317 5.24 -0.27 -16.98
N TYR A 318 5.61 0.99 -17.19
CA TYR A 318 6.35 1.81 -16.23
C TYR A 318 5.52 2.09 -14.97
N VAL A 319 4.29 2.60 -15.13
CA VAL A 319 3.38 2.91 -14.03
C VAL A 319 2.95 1.64 -13.30
N ASP A 320 2.76 0.52 -14.02
CA ASP A 320 2.53 -0.79 -13.41
C ASP A 320 3.77 -1.37 -12.74
N GLY A 321 4.98 -0.87 -13.04
CA GLY A 321 6.21 -1.23 -12.34
C GLY A 321 6.09 -1.00 -10.83
N ALA A 322 5.43 0.09 -10.43
CA ALA A 322 5.10 0.39 -9.04
C ALA A 322 4.13 -0.65 -8.42
N LYS A 323 3.24 -1.25 -9.23
CA LYS A 323 2.29 -2.29 -8.78
C LYS A 323 2.93 -3.65 -8.50
N ARG A 324 4.16 -3.89 -8.97
CA ARG A 324 4.86 -5.17 -8.76
C ARG A 324 5.28 -5.38 -7.30
N VAL A 325 5.21 -4.33 -6.48
CA VAL A 325 5.15 -4.50 -5.04
C VAL A 325 3.67 -4.47 -4.65
N PRO A 326 3.10 -5.60 -4.22
CA PRO A 326 1.67 -5.72 -4.05
C PRO A 326 1.23 -4.64 -3.05
N GLN A 327 0.31 -3.76 -3.47
CA GLN A 327 -0.66 -2.98 -2.66
C GLN A 327 -0.76 -1.47 -2.94
N VAL A 328 0.02 -0.86 -3.84
CA VAL A 328 -0.26 0.53 -4.27
C VAL A 328 -0.83 0.52 -5.69
N PRO A 329 -2.15 0.72 -5.86
CA PRO A 329 -2.68 0.99 -7.19
C PRO A 329 -1.97 2.23 -7.76
N SER A 330 -1.69 2.23 -9.05
CA SER A 330 -1.09 3.38 -9.72
C SER A 330 -1.96 3.76 -10.90
N GLU A 331 -2.16 5.05 -11.08
CA GLU A 331 -2.97 5.63 -12.15
C GLU A 331 -2.12 6.56 -13.00
N LEU A 332 -2.45 6.67 -14.28
CA LEU A 332 -1.81 7.59 -15.21
C LEU A 332 -2.87 8.46 -15.87
N THR A 333 -2.68 9.77 -15.80
CA THR A 333 -3.49 10.74 -16.55
C THR A 333 -2.66 11.37 -17.66
N ILE A 334 -3.17 11.31 -18.88
CA ILE A 334 -2.62 11.99 -20.04
C ILE A 334 -3.28 13.36 -20.16
N ILE A 335 -2.48 14.42 -20.12
CA ILE A 335 -2.91 15.79 -20.36
C ILE A 335 -2.56 16.15 -21.80
N PHE A 336 -3.57 16.26 -22.66
CA PHE A 336 -3.38 16.68 -24.04
C PHE A 336 -3.10 18.17 -24.11
N THR A 337 -1.96 18.56 -24.69
CA THR A 337 -1.54 19.96 -24.78
C THR A 337 -2.18 20.66 -25.99
N ASP A 338 -3.50 20.66 -26.04
CA ASP A 338 -4.30 21.28 -27.10
C ASP A 338 -4.14 22.82 -27.16
N THR A 339 -3.88 23.44 -26.02
CA THR A 339 -3.50 24.87 -25.92
C THR A 339 -2.21 25.17 -26.70
N HIS A 340 -1.23 24.26 -26.66
CA HIS A 340 0.03 24.41 -27.40
C HIS A 340 -0.20 24.22 -28.90
N ALA A 341 -1.02 23.25 -29.27
CA ALA A 341 -1.40 23.02 -30.66
C ALA A 341 -2.07 24.25 -31.27
N ARG A 342 -3.01 24.88 -30.54
CA ARG A 342 -3.64 26.14 -30.97
C ARG A 342 -2.64 27.30 -31.05
N ASN A 343 -1.71 27.41 -30.11
CA ASN A 343 -0.65 28.43 -30.14
C ASN A 343 0.26 28.27 -31.36
N ASN A 344 0.52 27.04 -31.78
CA ASN A 344 1.29 26.70 -32.98
C ASN A 344 0.43 26.69 -34.27
N LYS A 345 -0.83 27.13 -34.20
CA LYS A 345 -1.76 27.21 -35.34
C LYS A 345 -2.06 25.89 -36.05
N ILE A 346 -1.90 24.77 -35.35
CA ILE A 346 -2.25 23.45 -35.86
C ILE A 346 -3.76 23.40 -36.15
N PRO A 347 -4.20 22.90 -37.33
CA PRO A 347 -5.61 22.76 -37.65
C PRO A 347 -6.38 21.95 -36.60
N VAL A 348 -7.54 22.48 -36.18
CA VAL A 348 -8.35 21.91 -35.09
C VAL A 348 -8.79 20.48 -35.43
N GLU A 349 -9.17 20.21 -36.68
CA GLU A 349 -9.60 18.89 -37.14
C GLU A 349 -8.47 17.86 -37.02
N ARG A 350 -7.25 18.22 -37.46
CA ARG A 350 -6.05 17.38 -37.34
C ARG A 350 -5.76 17.05 -35.88
N MET A 351 -5.70 18.07 -35.02
CA MET A 351 -5.45 17.90 -33.58
C MET A 351 -6.50 17.00 -32.93
N THR A 352 -7.78 17.24 -33.24
CA THR A 352 -8.90 16.49 -32.67
C THR A 352 -8.86 15.03 -33.08
N SER A 353 -8.60 14.76 -34.36
CA SER A 353 -8.47 13.40 -34.89
C SER A 353 -7.30 12.64 -34.24
N TYR A 354 -6.12 13.27 -34.16
CA TYR A 354 -4.94 12.65 -33.54
C TYR A 354 -5.17 12.34 -32.05
N PHE A 355 -5.67 13.29 -31.26
CA PHE A 355 -5.94 13.07 -29.84
C PHE A 355 -7.06 12.07 -29.59
N ALA A 356 -8.05 11.95 -30.48
CA ALA A 356 -9.07 10.90 -30.38
C ALA A 356 -8.44 9.50 -30.52
N GLY A 357 -7.47 9.32 -31.42
CA GLY A 357 -6.72 8.07 -31.55
C GLY A 357 -5.95 7.71 -30.28
N ILE A 358 -5.22 8.68 -29.71
CA ILE A 358 -4.49 8.50 -28.45
C ILE A 358 -5.44 8.17 -27.30
N ARG A 359 -6.52 8.94 -27.15
CA ARG A 359 -7.53 8.73 -26.10
C ARG A 359 -8.10 7.32 -26.14
N ASN A 360 -8.57 6.89 -27.31
CA ASN A 360 -9.17 5.56 -27.49
C ASN A 360 -8.22 4.42 -27.09
N TYR A 361 -6.92 4.55 -27.34
CA TYR A 361 -5.94 3.52 -26.94
C TYR A 361 -5.56 3.63 -25.46
N ALA A 362 -5.34 4.84 -24.96
CA ALA A 362 -5.01 5.09 -23.55
C ALA A 362 -6.12 4.59 -22.60
N GLU A 363 -7.39 4.82 -22.95
CA GLU A 363 -8.54 4.35 -22.17
C GLU A 363 -8.64 2.81 -22.15
N LYS A 364 -8.29 2.12 -23.24
CA LYS A 364 -8.19 0.65 -23.27
C LYS A 364 -7.13 0.12 -22.32
N LEU A 365 -6.07 0.89 -22.08
CA LEU A 365 -5.04 0.59 -21.09
C LEU A 365 -5.44 1.03 -19.67
N GLY A 366 -6.62 1.61 -19.46
CA GLY A 366 -7.10 2.09 -18.16
C GLY A 366 -6.47 3.42 -17.73
N MET A 367 -5.96 4.22 -18.66
CA MET A 367 -5.44 5.56 -18.40
C MET A 367 -6.57 6.60 -18.47
N LYS A 368 -6.46 7.66 -17.66
CA LYS A 368 -7.35 8.83 -17.74
C LYS A 368 -6.81 9.81 -18.78
N THR A 369 -7.68 10.59 -19.41
CA THR A 369 -7.28 11.67 -20.32
C THR A 369 -8.02 12.97 -20.03
N ILE A 370 -7.38 14.10 -20.28
CA ILE A 370 -7.97 15.45 -20.12
C ILE A 370 -7.34 16.43 -21.10
N LEU A 371 -8.10 17.41 -21.58
CA LEU A 371 -7.54 18.51 -22.36
C LEU A 371 -6.94 19.57 -21.43
N LEU A 372 -5.79 20.15 -21.81
CA LEU A 372 -5.19 21.23 -21.02
C LEU A 372 -6.09 22.47 -21.00
N SER A 373 -6.83 22.73 -22.08
CA SER A 373 -7.84 23.81 -22.11
C SER A 373 -9.01 23.60 -21.14
N GLU A 374 -9.36 22.36 -20.77
CA GLU A 374 -10.36 22.09 -19.75
C GLU A 374 -9.84 22.48 -18.36
N ILE A 375 -8.55 22.22 -18.10
CA ILE A 375 -7.87 22.69 -16.89
C ILE A 375 -7.81 24.22 -16.87
N TRP A 376 -7.51 24.87 -18.00
CA TRP A 376 -7.53 26.34 -18.08
C TRP A 376 -8.89 26.91 -17.68
N LYS A 377 -9.97 26.34 -18.22
CA LYS A 377 -11.34 26.78 -17.94
C LYS A 377 -11.69 26.66 -16.46
N GLU A 378 -11.27 25.60 -15.79
CA GLU A 378 -11.50 25.38 -14.36
C GLU A 378 -10.79 26.42 -13.48
N TYR A 379 -9.62 26.90 -13.90
CA TYR A 379 -8.80 27.87 -13.15
C TYR A 379 -8.87 29.30 -13.71
N GLY A 380 -9.80 29.57 -14.64
CA GLY A 380 -10.02 30.92 -15.20
C GLY A 380 -8.90 31.45 -16.10
N LEU A 381 -8.04 30.58 -16.65
CA LEU A 381 -6.98 30.99 -17.58
C LEU A 381 -7.53 31.09 -19.01
N THR A 382 -7.20 32.16 -19.72
CA THR A 382 -7.63 32.37 -21.12
C THR A 382 -6.47 32.79 -22.01
N SER A 383 -6.62 32.65 -23.32
CA SER A 383 -5.64 33.16 -24.29
C SER A 383 -5.45 34.67 -24.18
N GLU A 384 -6.50 35.42 -23.82
CA GLU A 384 -6.44 36.86 -23.60
C GLU A 384 -5.56 37.21 -22.40
N THR A 385 -5.68 36.46 -21.30
CA THR A 385 -4.81 36.60 -20.12
C THR A 385 -3.34 36.48 -20.49
N ILE A 386 -2.99 35.47 -21.29
CA ILE A 386 -1.61 35.26 -21.77
C ILE A 386 -1.16 36.41 -22.67
N LEU A 387 -1.99 36.83 -23.62
CA LEU A 387 -1.64 37.93 -24.54
C LEU A 387 -1.43 39.25 -23.80
N ASN A 388 -2.26 39.54 -22.79
CA ASN A 388 -2.14 40.73 -21.97
C ASN A 388 -0.85 40.74 -21.15
N GLU A 389 -0.46 39.60 -20.57
CA GLU A 389 0.78 39.50 -19.80
C GLU A 389 2.02 39.65 -20.68
N VAL A 390 2.04 38.98 -21.83
CA VAL A 390 3.14 39.07 -22.80
C VAL A 390 3.33 40.49 -23.33
N ALA A 391 2.27 41.31 -23.35
CA ALA A 391 2.34 42.70 -23.75
C ALA A 391 2.99 43.63 -22.70
N THR A 392 3.08 43.21 -21.44
CA THR A 392 3.62 44.04 -20.34
C THR A 392 5.14 44.25 -20.46
N ASP A 393 5.62 45.43 -20.07
CA ASP A 393 7.05 45.76 -20.10
C ASP A 393 7.85 44.89 -19.13
N ALA A 394 7.29 44.60 -17.95
CA ALA A 394 7.90 43.72 -16.96
C ALA A 394 8.14 42.29 -17.51
N PHE A 395 7.20 41.76 -18.29
CA PHE A 395 7.37 40.45 -18.92
C PHE A 395 8.42 40.49 -20.03
N LYS A 396 8.41 41.54 -20.87
CA LYS A 396 9.41 41.70 -21.95
C LYS A 396 10.82 41.80 -21.39
N GLU A 397 11.03 42.59 -20.33
CA GLU A 397 12.30 42.68 -19.62
C GLU A 397 12.74 41.32 -19.07
N LYS A 398 11.81 40.55 -18.48
CA LYS A 398 12.10 39.19 -18.01
C LYS A 398 12.49 38.27 -19.18
N TRP A 399 11.77 38.32 -20.30
CA TRP A 399 12.03 37.51 -21.49
C TRP A 399 13.39 37.82 -22.13
N GLU A 400 13.74 39.10 -22.27
CA GLU A 400 15.01 39.54 -22.85
C GLU A 400 16.22 39.02 -22.06
N ASN A 401 16.08 38.89 -20.74
CA ASN A 401 17.13 38.41 -19.83
C ASN A 401 17.09 36.89 -19.57
N ASP A 402 16.15 36.15 -20.15
CA ASP A 402 16.00 34.71 -19.89
C ASP A 402 17.03 33.89 -20.68
N SER A 403 17.80 33.04 -19.99
CA SER A 403 18.84 32.20 -20.60
C SER A 403 18.30 31.17 -21.59
N LEU A 404 17.01 30.85 -21.55
CA LEU A 404 16.34 29.91 -22.45
C LEU A 404 15.81 30.58 -23.73
N ARG A 405 15.82 31.91 -23.81
CA ARG A 405 15.22 32.69 -24.90
C ARG A 405 15.61 32.18 -26.29
N GLN A 406 16.90 32.13 -26.60
CA GLN A 406 17.37 31.74 -27.94
C GLN A 406 16.95 30.32 -28.30
N ARG A 407 17.07 29.39 -27.34
CA ARG A 407 16.67 27.98 -27.53
C ARG A 407 15.17 27.87 -27.82
N LEU A 408 14.34 28.64 -27.13
CA LEU A 408 12.88 28.62 -27.35
C LEU A 408 12.51 29.21 -28.72
N ILE A 409 13.21 30.25 -29.18
CA ILE A 409 13.06 30.80 -30.53
C ILE A 409 13.40 29.74 -31.58
N ASP A 410 14.53 29.04 -31.42
CA ASP A 410 14.98 28.00 -32.35
C ASP A 410 14.01 26.81 -32.41
N GLN A 411 13.40 26.44 -31.28
CA GLN A 411 12.38 25.38 -31.23
C GLN A 411 11.05 25.83 -31.84
N ALA A 412 10.61 27.06 -31.55
CA ALA A 412 9.40 27.62 -32.14
C ALA A 412 9.51 27.68 -33.67
N ALA A 413 10.69 28.00 -34.22
CA ALA A 413 10.92 28.00 -35.66
C ALA A 413 10.70 26.64 -36.34
N LYS A 414 10.84 25.51 -35.62
CA LYS A 414 10.60 24.15 -36.15
C LYS A 414 9.13 23.76 -36.18
N HIS A 415 8.31 24.40 -35.36
CA HIS A 415 6.93 23.98 -35.09
C HIS A 415 5.88 25.04 -35.45
N ALA A 416 6.29 26.26 -35.78
CA ALA A 416 5.39 27.33 -36.20
C ALA A 416 4.89 27.07 -37.63
N GLU A 417 3.56 27.04 -37.79
CA GLU A 417 2.90 27.08 -39.09
C GLU A 417 2.44 28.53 -39.39
N ASP A 418 2.19 28.85 -40.66
CA ASP A 418 1.56 30.11 -41.12
C ASP A 418 2.38 31.42 -40.94
N ASN A 419 3.67 31.40 -41.29
CA ASN A 419 4.55 32.60 -41.37
C ASN A 419 4.66 33.44 -40.07
N GLN A 420 4.31 32.89 -38.91
CA GLN A 420 4.46 33.58 -37.64
C GLN A 420 5.93 33.82 -37.31
N LYS A 421 6.27 35.00 -36.77
CA LYS A 421 7.61 35.26 -36.23
C LYS A 421 7.92 34.25 -35.10
N PRO A 422 9.02 33.48 -35.20
CA PRO A 422 9.39 32.50 -34.17
C PRO A 422 9.55 33.10 -32.77
N GLU A 423 9.97 34.36 -32.68
CA GLU A 423 10.11 35.06 -31.40
C GLU A 423 8.76 35.27 -30.70
N ASP A 424 7.73 35.74 -31.41
CA ASP A 424 6.39 35.92 -30.84
C ASP A 424 5.78 34.59 -30.41
N ALA A 425 6.08 33.50 -31.15
CA ALA A 425 5.67 32.14 -30.79
C ALA A 425 6.33 31.69 -29.49
N ALA A 426 7.65 31.84 -29.39
CA ALA A 426 8.45 31.44 -28.25
C ALA A 426 8.06 32.22 -26.98
N MET A 427 7.82 33.52 -27.12
CA MET A 427 7.41 34.40 -26.02
C MET A 427 6.02 34.02 -25.48
N ARG A 428 5.04 33.78 -26.36
CA ARG A 428 3.71 33.27 -25.96
C ARG A 428 3.80 31.89 -25.31
N TYR A 429 4.63 31.01 -25.86
CA TYR A 429 4.84 29.68 -25.33
C TYR A 429 5.44 29.75 -23.92
N TYR A 430 6.48 30.54 -23.70
CA TYR A 430 7.12 30.75 -22.40
C TYR A 430 6.09 31.20 -21.34
N CYS A 431 5.34 32.27 -21.61
CA CYS A 431 4.29 32.74 -20.71
C CYS A 431 3.23 31.66 -20.44
N THR A 432 2.72 31.03 -21.50
CA THR A 432 1.73 29.95 -21.41
C THR A 432 2.19 28.83 -20.49
N THR A 433 3.43 28.36 -20.65
CA THR A 433 3.96 27.25 -19.87
C THR A 433 4.14 27.58 -18.39
N ALA A 434 4.45 28.84 -18.05
CA ALA A 434 4.58 29.30 -16.68
C ALA A 434 3.24 29.20 -15.92
N HIS A 435 2.16 29.68 -16.54
CA HIS A 435 0.81 29.59 -15.98
C HIS A 435 0.29 28.15 -15.90
N GLU A 436 0.51 27.37 -16.96
CA GLU A 436 0.09 25.97 -17.02
C GLU A 436 0.72 25.12 -15.92
N GLY A 437 2.01 25.35 -15.63
CA GLY A 437 2.70 24.65 -14.54
C GLY A 437 2.01 24.86 -13.19
N VAL A 438 1.56 26.09 -12.91
CA VAL A 438 0.88 26.46 -11.66
C VAL A 438 -0.50 25.82 -11.56
N ILE A 439 -1.33 25.94 -12.60
CA ILE A 439 -2.71 25.41 -12.55
C ILE A 439 -2.73 23.87 -12.55
N VAL A 440 -1.78 23.21 -13.25
CA VAL A 440 -1.68 21.74 -13.23
C VAL A 440 -1.16 21.25 -11.87
N ALA A 441 -0.23 21.97 -11.24
CA ALA A 441 0.18 21.67 -9.86
C ALA A 441 -1.01 21.78 -8.88
N LYS A 442 -1.83 22.83 -9.01
CA LYS A 442 -3.04 23.01 -8.18
C LYS A 442 -4.07 21.89 -8.38
N LYS A 443 -4.26 21.43 -9.63
CA LYS A 443 -5.20 20.35 -9.95
C LYS A 443 -4.71 18.99 -9.46
N TYR A 444 -3.39 18.78 -9.50
CA TYR A 444 -2.76 17.50 -9.23
C TYR A 444 -1.61 17.62 -8.21
N PRO A 445 -1.90 18.08 -6.97
CA PRO A 445 -0.87 18.46 -5.99
C PRO A 445 -0.02 17.30 -5.49
N HIS A 446 -0.43 16.06 -5.74
CA HIS A 446 0.23 14.85 -5.27
C HIS A 446 0.57 13.87 -6.40
N SER A 447 0.79 14.39 -7.60
CA SER A 447 1.12 13.55 -8.76
C SER A 447 2.57 13.63 -9.17
N ILE A 448 3.07 12.51 -9.69
CA ILE A 448 4.39 12.38 -10.27
C ILE A 448 4.27 12.69 -11.76
N PHE A 449 4.91 13.76 -12.22
CA PHE A 449 5.00 14.00 -13.64
C PHE A 449 5.99 13.02 -14.27
N THR A 450 5.56 12.34 -15.32
CA THR A 450 6.35 11.40 -16.09
C THR A 450 6.34 11.85 -17.55
N SER A 451 7.51 11.93 -18.16
CA SER A 451 7.62 12.15 -19.60
C SER A 451 8.50 11.11 -20.27
N TYR A 452 8.19 10.88 -21.53
CA TYR A 452 8.90 9.97 -22.41
C TYR A 452 9.47 10.79 -23.57
N ASN A 453 10.80 10.87 -23.66
CA ASN A 453 11.49 11.48 -24.80
C ASN A 453 12.40 10.42 -25.44
N HIS A 454 12.03 9.89 -26.61
CA HIS A 454 13.03 9.54 -27.63
C HIS A 454 12.40 9.43 -29.04
N PRO A 455 13.06 9.99 -30.08
CA PRO A 455 12.62 9.89 -31.48
C PRO A 455 13.03 8.57 -32.20
N ASP A 456 14.10 7.90 -31.79
CA ASP A 456 14.58 6.69 -32.46
C ASP A 456 14.41 5.44 -31.59
N PHE A 457 13.49 4.58 -32.01
CA PHE A 457 13.27 3.26 -31.44
C PHE A 457 14.13 2.25 -32.22
N ASP A 458 15.45 2.21 -31.98
CA ASP A 458 16.31 1.26 -32.69
C ASP A 458 16.25 -0.13 -32.02
N ILE A 459 15.53 -1.06 -32.67
CA ILE A 459 15.32 -2.45 -32.21
C ILE A 459 16.64 -3.24 -32.27
N VAL A 460 17.64 -2.77 -33.02
CA VAL A 460 18.89 -3.50 -33.29
C VAL A 460 20.00 -3.14 -32.30
N SER A 461 19.92 -1.98 -31.62
CA SER A 461 20.88 -1.56 -30.58
C SER A 461 20.18 -0.66 -29.52
N PRO A 462 19.92 -1.13 -28.29
CA PRO A 462 19.01 -0.44 -27.39
C PRO A 462 19.71 0.73 -26.69
N VAL A 463 19.46 1.96 -27.14
CA VAL A 463 19.50 3.10 -26.21
C VAL A 463 18.23 3.00 -25.37
N LEU A 464 18.39 2.68 -24.08
CA LEU A 464 17.27 2.50 -23.15
C LEU A 464 16.40 3.77 -23.10
N PRO A 465 15.06 3.66 -23.16
CA PRO A 465 14.19 4.82 -23.03
C PRO A 465 14.43 5.51 -21.69
N LYS A 466 14.68 6.82 -21.73
CA LYS A 466 14.79 7.66 -20.52
C LYS A 466 13.40 8.18 -20.15
N VAL A 467 12.94 7.81 -18.96
CA VAL A 467 11.71 8.33 -18.37
C VAL A 467 12.10 9.42 -17.38
N TYR A 468 11.67 10.65 -17.64
CA TYR A 468 11.95 11.76 -16.74
C TYR A 468 10.84 11.85 -15.72
N LEU A 469 11.19 11.83 -14.43
CA LEU A 469 10.25 12.07 -13.35
C LEU A 469 10.51 13.42 -12.72
N SER A 470 9.46 14.22 -12.59
CA SER A 470 9.47 15.46 -11.81
C SER A 470 8.32 15.43 -10.82
N SER A 471 8.57 15.72 -9.55
CA SER A 471 7.48 16.02 -8.62
C SER A 471 6.96 17.42 -8.95
N TYR A 472 5.64 17.61 -8.99
CA TYR A 472 5.09 18.96 -8.94
C TYR A 472 5.33 19.51 -7.54
N LYS A 473 6.23 20.47 -7.42
CA LYS A 473 6.30 21.36 -6.27
C LYS A 473 5.36 22.54 -6.55
N ASP A 474 4.74 23.11 -5.52
CA ASP A 474 4.16 24.45 -5.64
C ASP A 474 5.21 25.40 -6.24
N GLY A 475 4.94 25.91 -7.44
CA GLY A 475 5.73 26.95 -8.09
C GLY A 475 6.91 26.52 -8.97
N THR A 476 7.25 25.22 -9.13
CA THR A 476 8.34 24.81 -10.04
C THR A 476 8.03 23.50 -10.76
N ALA A 477 7.32 23.60 -11.88
CA ALA A 477 7.23 22.52 -12.85
C ALA A 477 8.16 22.84 -14.03
N VAL A 478 9.29 22.14 -14.13
CA VAL A 478 10.12 22.20 -15.34
C VAL A 478 9.51 21.22 -16.32
N LYS A 479 8.79 21.73 -17.35
CA LYS A 479 8.30 20.85 -18.43
C LYS A 479 9.51 20.18 -19.11
N PRO A 480 9.37 18.96 -19.64
CA PRO A 480 10.47 18.21 -20.25
C PRO A 480 11.21 18.96 -21.37
N TRP A 481 10.51 19.86 -22.06
CA TRP A 481 11.07 20.72 -23.12
C TRP A 481 12.09 21.75 -22.60
N PHE A 482 12.09 22.00 -21.28
CA PHE A 482 13.05 22.84 -20.57
C PHE A 482 14.17 22.05 -19.90
N ILE A 483 14.15 20.71 -20.01
CA ILE A 483 15.26 19.87 -19.58
C ILE A 483 16.24 19.82 -20.76
N ASP A 484 17.17 20.78 -20.83
CA ASP A 484 18.58 20.42 -21.04
C ASP A 484 19.36 20.89 -19.82
#